data_AF-A0A0P8YQM1-F1
#
_entry.id   AF-A0A0P8YQM1-F1
#
_cell.length_a   1.000
_cell.length_b   1.000
_cell.length_c   1.000
_cell.angle_alpha   90.00
_cell.angle_beta   90.00
_cell.angle_gamma   90.00
#
_symmetry.space_group_name_H-M   'P 1'
#
loop_
_entity.id
_entity.type
_entity.pdbx_description
1 polymer ?
#
loop_
_entity_poly.entity_id
_entity_poly.type
_entity_poly.pdbx_seq_one_letter_code
_entity_poly.pdbx_strand_id
1 'polypeptide(L)'
;MSARKENTDGFPALGRMLLWVDRPGSANKIFWALAVICGLLFLVDFTYEKHGYFDVESLPGFFGVYGFVMFTGLILAAKGLRVLIKRREGFYGDKAVDCEDYPEAELDKVDYDA
;
A
#
# COMPACT_ATOMS: atom_id res chain seq x y z
N MET A 1 -4.64 19.97 -19.83
CA MET A 1 -5.71 18.95 -19.61
C MET A 1 -6.52 19.42 -18.41
N SER A 2 -7.72 19.97 -18.65
CA SER A 2 -8.52 20.63 -17.61
C SER A 2 -9.00 19.59 -16.60
N ALA A 3 -8.71 19.80 -15.31
CA ALA A 3 -9.18 18.93 -14.24
C ALA A 3 -10.71 19.01 -14.19
N ARG A 4 -11.39 17.96 -14.69
CA ARG A 4 -12.84 17.79 -14.55
C ARG A 4 -13.14 17.79 -13.05
N LYS A 5 -13.92 18.76 -12.56
CA LYS A 5 -14.40 18.74 -11.18
C LYS A 5 -15.37 17.58 -11.04
N GLU A 6 -14.94 16.52 -10.35
CA GLU A 6 -15.78 15.39 -10.01
C GLU A 6 -16.95 15.86 -9.13
N ASN A 7 -18.18 15.50 -9.50
CA ASN A 7 -19.36 15.84 -8.70
C ASN A 7 -19.44 14.87 -7.52
N THR A 8 -19.12 15.36 -6.32
CA THR A 8 -18.99 14.56 -5.10
C THR A 8 -20.27 14.52 -4.26
N ASP A 9 -21.41 14.94 -4.82
CA ASP A 9 -22.65 15.17 -4.07
C ASP A 9 -23.38 13.86 -3.73
N GLY A 10 -23.12 12.79 -4.48
CA GLY A 10 -23.66 11.44 -4.26
C GLY A 10 -22.86 10.54 -3.29
N PHE A 11 -21.70 10.98 -2.79
CA PHE A 11 -20.88 10.12 -1.92
C PHE A 11 -21.42 10.06 -0.48
N PRO A 12 -21.34 8.88 0.17
CA PRO A 12 -21.56 8.75 1.61
C PRO A 12 -20.55 9.62 2.39
N ALA A 13 -20.90 10.03 3.61
CA ALA A 13 -20.13 11.01 4.39
C ALA A 13 -18.63 10.62 4.56
N LEU A 14 -18.35 9.33 4.77
CA LEU A 14 -16.99 8.81 4.89
C LEU A 14 -16.22 8.90 3.57
N GLY A 15 -16.87 8.60 2.44
CA GLY A 15 -16.26 8.72 1.12
C GLY A 15 -15.85 10.16 0.83
N ARG A 16 -16.72 11.12 1.17
CA ARG A 16 -16.42 12.55 1.03
C ARG A 16 -15.22 13.02 1.87
N MET A 17 -15.09 12.48 3.08
CA MET A 17 -13.97 12.79 3.98
C MET A 17 -12.65 12.20 3.47
N LEU A 18 -12.68 11.01 2.85
CA LEU A 18 -11.49 10.28 2.42
C LEU A 18 -10.98 10.66 1.03
N LEU A 19 -11.75 11.43 0.23
CA LEU A 19 -11.36 11.91 -1.11
C LEU A 19 -10.01 12.64 -1.17
N TRP A 20 -9.53 13.16 -0.05
CA TRP A 20 -8.20 13.76 0.01
C TRP A 20 -7.08 12.75 -0.27
N VAL A 21 -7.27 11.46 0.06
CA VAL A 21 -6.28 10.38 -0.15
C VAL A 21 -6.02 10.12 -1.64
N ASP A 22 -7.02 10.26 -2.50
CA ASP A 22 -6.89 10.03 -3.95
C ASP A 22 -6.21 11.17 -4.71
N ARG A 23 -5.98 12.32 -4.06
CA ARG A 23 -5.32 13.44 -4.73
C ARG A 23 -3.86 13.09 -5.07
N PRO A 24 -3.37 13.48 -6.26
CA PRO A 24 -1.98 13.27 -6.63
C PRO A 24 -1.06 13.93 -5.58
N GLY A 25 -0.14 13.13 -5.02
CA GLY A 25 0.78 13.56 -3.97
C GLY A 25 0.30 13.32 -2.53
N SER A 26 -0.92 12.83 -2.29
CA SER A 26 -1.37 12.45 -0.93
C SER A 26 -0.63 11.24 -0.39
N ALA A 27 -0.20 10.30 -1.24
CA ALA A 27 0.68 9.19 -0.85
C ALA A 27 1.98 9.68 -0.18
N ASN A 28 2.62 10.71 -0.74
CA ASN A 28 3.84 11.29 -0.16
C ASN A 28 3.58 11.92 1.21
N LYS A 29 2.40 12.53 1.41
CA LYS A 29 2.03 13.12 2.71
C LYS A 29 1.84 12.05 3.77
N ILE A 30 1.16 10.95 3.43
CA ILE A 30 0.97 9.81 4.33
C ILE A 30 2.32 9.18 4.69
N PHE A 31 3.20 9.00 3.70
CA PHE A 31 4.55 8.49 3.92
C PHE A 31 5.35 9.39 4.88
N TRP A 32 5.38 10.70 4.64
CA TRP A 32 6.08 11.64 5.51
C TRP A 32 5.48 11.71 6.91
N ALA A 33 4.16 11.68 7.04
CA ALA A 33 3.49 11.64 8.34
C ALA A 33 3.89 10.39 9.12
N LEU A 34 3.89 9.21 8.48
CA LEU A 34 4.35 7.97 9.09
C LEU A 34 5.83 8.05 9.48
N ALA A 35 6.69 8.55 8.58
CA ALA A 35 8.12 8.69 8.85
C ALA A 35 8.40 9.61 10.05
N VAL A 36 7.67 10.71 10.18
CA VAL A 36 7.75 11.62 11.33
C VAL A 36 7.31 10.91 12.61
N ILE A 37 6.18 10.19 12.59
CA ILE A 37 5.69 9.45 13.77
C ILE A 37 6.70 8.38 14.19
N CYS A 38 7.24 7.61 13.25
CA CYS A 38 8.29 6.63 13.54
C CYS A 38 9.54 7.28 14.14
N GLY A 39 9.99 8.41 13.58
CA GLY A 39 11.12 9.17 14.12
C GLY A 39 10.87 9.70 15.53
N LEU A 40 9.67 10.22 15.81
CA LEU A 40 9.29 10.68 17.15
C LEU A 40 9.25 9.53 18.16
N LEU A 41 8.63 8.41 17.81
CA LEU A 41 8.61 7.20 18.65
C LEU A 41 10.03 6.70 18.94
N PHE A 42 10.92 6.73 17.95
CA PHE A 42 12.32 6.38 18.12
C PHE A 42 13.04 7.32 19.10
N LEU A 43 12.81 8.63 19.00
CA LEU A 43 13.39 9.61 19.94
C LEU A 43 12.85 9.45 21.37
N VAL A 44 11.55 9.13 21.52
CA VAL A 44 10.96 8.84 22.83
C VAL A 44 11.62 7.61 23.46
N ASP A 45 12.02 6.63 22.66
CA ASP A 45 12.69 5.41 23.14
C ASP A 45 14.06 5.69 23.81
N PHE A 46 14.68 6.84 23.56
CA PHE A 46 15.91 7.29 24.25
C PHE A 46 15.64 7.84 25.65
N THR A 47 14.41 8.25 25.95
CA THR A 47 14.06 8.84 27.25
C THR A 47 13.75 7.80 28.33
N TYR A 48 13.58 6.53 27.95
CA TYR A 48 13.16 5.46 28.85
C TYR A 48 14.30 4.48 29.10
N GLU A 49 14.74 4.32 30.34
CA GLU A 49 15.67 3.27 30.73
C GLU A 49 14.96 1.92 30.72
N LYS A 50 15.26 1.07 29.73
CA LYS A 50 14.76 -0.29 29.65
C LYS A 50 15.66 -1.21 30.48
N HIS A 51 15.10 -1.81 31.53
CA HIS A 51 15.73 -2.92 32.24
C HIS A 51 15.52 -4.23 31.46
N GLY A 52 16.25 -4.40 30.36
CA GLY A 52 16.28 -5.64 29.60
C GLY A 52 17.03 -6.76 30.35
N TYR A 53 16.67 -8.01 30.08
CA TYR A 53 17.36 -9.17 30.67
C TYR A 53 18.74 -9.41 30.01
N PHE A 54 18.93 -8.87 28.81
CA PHE A 54 20.16 -8.92 28.03
C PHE A 54 20.74 -7.52 27.84
N ASP A 55 22.08 -7.39 27.88
CA ASP A 55 22.80 -6.12 27.70
C ASP A 55 22.54 -5.43 26.34
N VAL A 56 22.05 -6.15 25.34
CA VAL A 56 21.65 -5.59 24.04
C VAL A 56 20.28 -4.91 24.07
N GLU A 57 19.40 -5.29 25.01
CA GLU A 57 18.06 -4.70 25.16
C GLU A 57 18.06 -3.39 25.95
N SER A 58 19.13 -3.12 26.71
CA SER A 58 19.33 -1.86 27.43
C SER A 58 19.83 -0.73 26.52
N LEU A 59 20.22 -1.05 25.27
CA LEU A 59 20.63 -0.04 24.29
C LEU A 59 19.42 0.81 23.87
N PRO A 60 19.50 2.14 23.99
CA PRO A 60 18.40 3.02 23.61
C PRO A 60 18.14 2.91 22.10
N GLY A 61 16.88 2.72 21.73
CA GLY A 61 16.45 2.59 20.33
C GLY A 61 16.62 1.20 19.70
N PHE A 62 17.11 0.19 20.44
CA PHE A 62 17.31 -1.17 19.90
C PHE A 62 16.04 -1.73 19.25
N PHE A 63 14.91 -1.65 19.95
CA PHE A 63 13.63 -2.19 19.48
C PHE A 63 13.10 -1.46 18.23
N GLY A 64 13.29 -0.15 18.16
CA GLY A 64 12.89 0.65 17.00
C GLY A 64 13.66 0.26 15.74
N VAL A 65 15.00 0.13 15.85
CA VAL A 65 15.85 -0.30 14.74
C VAL A 65 15.56 -1.76 14.38
N TYR A 66 15.48 -2.64 15.37
CA TYR A 66 15.23 -4.07 15.17
C TYR A 66 13.91 -4.31 14.44
N GLY A 67 12.82 -3.68 14.90
CA GLY A 67 11.50 -3.79 14.25
C GLY A 67 11.52 -3.30 12.80
N PHE A 68 12.16 -2.16 12.54
CA PHE A 68 12.31 -1.63 11.19
C PHE A 68 13.10 -2.56 10.27
N VAL A 69 14.22 -3.12 10.76
CA VAL A 69 15.07 -4.03 9.99
C VAL A 69 14.34 -5.34 9.72
N MET A 70 13.69 -5.93 10.72
CA MET A 70 12.95 -7.20 10.57
C MET A 70 11.77 -7.07 9.61
N PHE A 71 11.00 -5.99 9.71
CA PHE A 71 9.87 -5.74 8.80
C PHE A 71 10.34 -5.49 7.37
N THR A 72 11.39 -4.66 7.20
CA THR A 72 12.01 -4.43 5.88
C THR A 72 12.54 -5.73 5.28
N GLY A 73 13.22 -6.54 6.10
CA GLY A 73 13.70 -7.87 5.71
C GLY A 73 12.59 -8.79 5.24
N LEU A 74 11.45 -8.81 5.93
CA LEU A 74 10.27 -9.58 5.54
C LEU A 74 9.73 -9.16 4.17
N ILE A 75 9.62 -7.85 3.91
CA ILE A 75 9.18 -7.32 2.61
C ILE A 75 10.15 -7.74 1.50
N LEU A 76 11.47 -7.62 1.74
CA LEU A 76 12.49 -8.03 0.77
C LEU A 76 12.45 -9.53 0.51
N ALA A 77 12.25 -10.35 1.55
CA ALA A 77 12.09 -11.80 1.42
C ALA A 77 10.85 -12.15 0.59
N ALA A 78 9.71 -11.52 0.85
CA ALA A 78 8.49 -11.71 0.07
C ALA A 78 8.69 -11.30 -1.40
N LYS A 79 9.40 -10.19 -1.65
CA LYS A 79 9.75 -9.76 -3.00
C LYS A 79 10.72 -10.73 -3.70
N GLY A 80 11.67 -11.31 -2.96
CA GLY A 80 12.55 -12.36 -3.46
C GLY A 80 11.78 -13.62 -3.81
N LEU A 81 10.90 -14.08 -2.93
CA LEU A 81 10.02 -15.23 -3.17
C LEU A 81 9.12 -15.01 -4.39
N ARG A 82 8.65 -13.78 -4.61
CA ARG A 82 7.89 -13.42 -5.81
C ARG A 82 8.68 -13.72 -7.08
N VAL A 83 10.00 -13.54 -7.12
CA VAL A 83 10.79 -13.88 -8.32
C VAL A 83 10.77 -15.39 -8.59
N LEU A 84 10.79 -16.22 -7.54
CA LEU A 84 10.76 -17.67 -7.68
C LEU A 84 9.37 -18.20 -8.07
N ILE A 85 8.30 -17.63 -7.51
CA ILE A 85 6.92 -18.06 -7.74
C ILE A 85 6.32 -17.41 -9.00
N LYS A 86 6.80 -16.24 -9.42
CA LYS A 86 6.20 -15.47 -10.52
C LYS A 86 6.18 -16.33 -11.78
N ARG A 87 4.96 -16.54 -12.27
CA ARG A 87 4.68 -17.27 -13.49
C ARG A 87 5.02 -16.43 -14.72
N ARG A 88 5.44 -17.09 -15.80
CA ARG A 88 5.65 -16.47 -17.10
C ARG A 88 4.33 -15.90 -17.63
N GLU A 89 4.40 -14.75 -18.30
CA GLU A 89 3.25 -14.03 -18.84
C GLU A 89 2.45 -14.90 -19.83
N GLY A 90 3.14 -15.61 -20.72
CA GLY A 90 2.51 -16.56 -21.64
C GLY A 90 2.27 -17.96 -21.08
N PHE A 91 2.02 -18.12 -19.78
CA PHE A 91 1.81 -19.47 -19.23
C PHE A 91 0.53 -20.12 -19.76
N TYR A 92 -0.56 -19.35 -19.84
CA TYR A 92 -1.83 -19.89 -20.35
C TYR A 92 -1.91 -19.86 -21.88
N GLY A 93 -1.11 -19.03 -22.54
CA GLY A 93 -1.09 -18.93 -24.01
C GLY A 93 -2.50 -18.74 -24.55
N ASP A 94 -2.88 -19.56 -25.52
CA ASP A 94 -4.20 -19.55 -26.17
C ASP A 94 -5.37 -19.96 -25.24
N LYS A 95 -5.08 -20.42 -24.01
CA LYS A 95 -6.07 -20.75 -22.98
C LYS A 95 -6.24 -19.64 -21.94
N ALA A 96 -5.68 -18.45 -22.20
CA ALA A 96 -5.90 -17.30 -21.34
C ALA A 96 -7.36 -16.82 -21.49
N VAL A 97 -7.99 -16.45 -20.38
CA VAL A 97 -9.34 -15.87 -20.36
C VAL A 97 -9.40 -14.61 -21.23
N ASP A 98 -8.31 -13.85 -21.28
CA ASP A 98 -8.18 -12.64 -22.10
C ASP A 98 -8.31 -12.92 -23.62
N CYS A 99 -8.14 -14.18 -24.05
CA CYS A 99 -8.30 -14.62 -25.43
C CYS A 99 -9.69 -15.21 -25.73
N GLU A 100 -10.54 -15.40 -24.72
CA GLU A 100 -11.91 -15.89 -24.90
C GLU A 100 -12.82 -14.74 -25.36
N ASP A 101 -13.75 -15.05 -26.26
CA ASP A 101 -14.73 -14.07 -26.72
C ASP A 101 -15.75 -13.82 -25.59
N TYR A 102 -15.98 -12.55 -25.26
CA TYR A 102 -16.81 -12.21 -24.10
C TYR A 102 -18.28 -12.57 -24.38
N PRO A 103 -19.00 -13.22 -23.45
CA PRO A 103 -20.38 -13.62 -23.69
C PRO A 103 -21.28 -12.41 -23.92
N GLU A 104 -21.91 -12.38 -25.09
CA GLU A 104 -22.83 -11.32 -25.52
C GLU A 104 -24.00 -11.08 -24.54
N ALA A 105 -24.41 -12.10 -23.79
CA ALA A 105 -25.49 -12.02 -22.80
C ALA A 105 -25.13 -11.18 -21.56
N GLU A 106 -23.83 -10.95 -21.31
CA GLU A 106 -23.33 -10.15 -20.19
C GLU A 106 -22.92 -8.74 -20.62
N LEU A 107 -22.90 -8.45 -21.92
CA LEU A 107 -22.59 -7.11 -22.43
C LEU A 107 -23.82 -6.21 -22.25
N ASP A 108 -23.76 -5.30 -21.29
CA ASP A 108 -24.75 -4.23 -21.14
C ASP A 108 -24.53 -3.18 -22.24
N LYS A 109 -24.99 -3.51 -23.45
CA LYS A 109 -24.89 -2.65 -24.64
C LYS A 109 -25.90 -1.51 -24.50
N VAL A 110 -25.42 -0.39 -23.98
CA VAL A 110 -26.17 0.87 -23.98
C VAL A 110 -26.19 1.41 -25.41
N ASP A 111 -27.36 1.50 -26.01
CA ASP A 111 -27.55 2.21 -27.26
C ASP A 111 -27.54 3.72 -26.99
N TYR A 112 -26.59 4.43 -27.59
CA TYR A 112 -26.40 5.87 -27.43
C TYR A 112 -27.10 6.69 -28.52
N ASP A 113 -27.67 6.02 -29.54
CA ASP A 113 -28.26 6.65 -30.73
C ASP A 113 -29.79 6.45 -30.84
N ALA A 114 -30.45 5.93 -29.79
CA ALA A 114 -31.90 5.74 -29.70
C ALA A 114 -32.66 6.98 -29.19
#